data_AF-C7MBM2-F1
#
_entry.id   AF-C7MBM2-F1
#
_cell.length_a   1.000
_cell.length_b   1.000
_cell.length_c   1.000
_cell.angle_alpha   90.00
_cell.angle_beta   90.00
_cell.angle_gamma   90.00
#
_symmetry.space_group_name_H-M   'P 1'
#
loop_
_entity.id
_entity.type
_entity.pdbx_description
1 polymer ?
#
loop_
_entity_poly.entity_id
_entity_poly.type
_entity_poly.pdbx_seq_one_letter_code
_entity_poly.pdbx_strand_id
1 'polypeptide(L)'
;MRRRRLRRRRARLLHITTTAVVAVLGGIVGLLLVPPTTVEVGPLTASVHVRPSLSSETVLLLPPVGQVAFDSHTAPVRIEARIKGVDVEKAEALFYADSGFAELQESAPESLAAAAAKNSALNALFAAAGAGLAVGLTFRRVRRAVLAGGSAVAVVGASLATTSATFSPESLNQPKFEGLLSQAAYIADLSHGTVIDYQSYRDTLAEFVGQVSALYIAADSLPVGLDQENVITVLHVSDIHDNPQAYDVIEQLHTQFAIDAVIDTGDIVSWGTPLENELLRRIGTLDIPYVYVSGNHDGAAAAATIAAQPNATVVENEVVEVAGLRIAGIGDPRFAADDDSDAGGWREGDEAVNAAIFQLGDTIESYDEEHPEDPVDVALIHDPTQPEGLLGRVPLVLSGHMHTSDVELDREDSGTDWLTVGSTGGALASGGVAPVLQGDDPLDLTARMLYFDADTRRLVAYDDIVMGGLGLVSVSIQRSQMPDEAPELEIPEGAETPESTIPPEQEVEPGEGLPDEDRVTPTDPVSPLPASDGGEG
;
A
#
# COMPACT_ATOMS: atom_id res chain seq x y z
N MET A 1 69.77 -32.91 3.76
CA MET A 1 69.01 -32.35 2.60
C MET A 1 67.49 -32.30 2.78
N ARG A 2 66.83 -33.30 3.40
CA ARG A 2 65.35 -33.37 3.58
C ARG A 2 64.72 -32.15 4.30
N ARG A 3 65.32 -31.67 5.39
CA ARG A 3 64.82 -30.49 6.16
C ARG A 3 64.86 -29.16 5.39
N ARG A 4 65.87 -28.93 4.53
CA ARG A 4 65.95 -27.73 3.67
C ARG A 4 64.92 -27.76 2.53
N ARG A 5 64.62 -28.93 1.96
CA ARG A 5 63.54 -29.11 0.97
C ARG A 5 62.15 -28.87 1.58
N LEU A 6 61.92 -29.35 2.81
CA LEU A 6 60.67 -29.10 3.55
C LEU A 6 60.45 -27.62 3.90
N ARG A 7 61.49 -26.89 4.34
CA ARG A 7 61.40 -25.43 4.60
C ARG A 7 61.12 -24.62 3.33
N ARG A 8 61.77 -24.94 2.21
CA ARG A 8 61.51 -24.28 0.92
C ARG A 8 60.10 -24.57 0.39
N ARG A 9 59.59 -25.79 0.58
CA ARG A 9 58.18 -26.12 0.26
C ARG A 9 57.20 -25.32 1.12
N ARG A 10 57.40 -25.25 2.44
CA ARG A 10 56.56 -24.46 3.35
C ARG A 10 56.56 -22.96 3.02
N ALA A 11 57.72 -22.37 2.74
CA ALA A 11 57.80 -20.95 2.35
C ALA A 11 57.10 -20.68 1.00
N ARG A 12 57.23 -21.60 0.03
CA ARG A 12 56.54 -21.49 -1.26
C ARG A 12 55.01 -21.62 -1.10
N LEU A 13 54.56 -22.57 -0.28
CA LEU A 13 53.15 -22.74 0.08
C LEU A 13 52.60 -21.47 0.73
N LEU A 14 53.29 -20.95 1.76
CA LEU A 14 52.90 -19.73 2.46
C LEU A 14 52.73 -18.54 1.49
N HIS A 15 53.69 -18.34 0.59
CA HIS A 15 53.59 -17.28 -0.42
C HIS A 15 52.43 -17.46 -1.39
N ILE A 16 52.15 -18.69 -1.82
CA ILE A 16 51.01 -18.97 -2.70
C ILE A 16 49.70 -18.70 -1.95
N THR A 17 49.58 -19.18 -0.71
CA THR A 17 48.38 -18.95 0.11
C THR A 17 48.16 -17.47 0.41
N THR A 18 49.20 -16.72 0.79
CA THR A 18 49.04 -15.28 1.05
C THR A 18 48.67 -14.51 -0.22
N THR A 19 49.26 -14.86 -1.38
CA THR A 19 48.87 -14.24 -2.65
C THR A 19 47.43 -14.57 -3.02
N ALA A 20 46.98 -15.81 -2.80
CA ALA A 20 45.59 -16.20 -3.02
C ALA A 20 44.62 -15.43 -2.11
N VAL A 21 44.92 -15.31 -0.82
CA VAL A 21 44.09 -14.56 0.14
C VAL A 21 43.96 -13.09 -0.27
N VAL A 22 45.08 -12.44 -0.63
CA VAL A 22 45.06 -11.04 -1.09
C VAL A 22 44.29 -10.88 -2.40
N ALA A 23 44.42 -11.83 -3.33
CA ALA A 23 43.65 -11.82 -4.57
C ALA A 23 42.14 -11.94 -4.31
N VAL A 24 41.73 -12.86 -3.41
CA VAL A 24 40.33 -13.04 -3.03
C VAL A 24 39.77 -11.79 -2.36
N LEU A 25 40.48 -11.21 -1.39
CA LEU A 25 40.04 -9.97 -0.74
C LEU A 25 39.92 -8.81 -1.73
N GLY A 26 40.91 -8.65 -2.61
CA GLY A 26 40.85 -7.64 -3.67
C GLY A 26 39.69 -7.87 -4.63
N GLY A 27 39.44 -9.13 -5.01
CA GLY A 27 38.30 -9.51 -5.85
C GLY A 27 36.96 -9.20 -5.20
N ILE A 28 36.79 -9.51 -3.91
CA ILE A 28 35.58 -9.19 -3.13
C ILE A 28 35.34 -7.68 -3.13
N VAL A 29 36.36 -6.86 -2.82
CA VAL A 29 36.24 -5.39 -2.86
C VAL A 29 35.88 -4.90 -4.27
N GLY A 30 36.45 -5.50 -5.31
CA GLY A 30 36.06 -5.21 -6.69
C GLY A 30 34.58 -5.48 -6.95
N LEU A 31 34.09 -6.66 -6.56
CA LEU A 31 32.70 -7.08 -6.75
C LEU A 31 31.70 -6.17 -6.01
N LEU A 32 32.05 -5.70 -4.80
CA LEU A 32 31.21 -4.76 -4.05
C LEU A 32 31.03 -3.40 -4.73
N LEU A 33 31.93 -3.03 -5.65
CA LEU A 33 31.90 -1.76 -6.37
C LEU A 33 31.20 -1.86 -7.73
N VAL A 34 30.67 -3.03 -8.09
CA VAL A 34 29.99 -3.23 -9.36
C VAL A 34 28.64 -2.49 -9.34
N PRO A 35 28.37 -1.57 -10.28
CA PRO A 35 27.07 -0.94 -10.37
C PRO A 35 26.00 -1.92 -10.89
N PRO A 36 24.71 -1.72 -10.53
CA PRO A 36 23.62 -2.44 -11.18
C PRO A 36 23.50 -2.04 -12.66
N THR A 37 22.87 -2.89 -13.46
CA THR A 37 22.60 -2.63 -14.88
C THR A 37 21.11 -2.40 -15.07
N THR A 38 20.74 -1.19 -15.45
CA THR A 38 19.34 -0.84 -15.75
C THR A 38 18.93 -1.35 -17.12
N VAL A 39 17.70 -1.85 -17.24
CA VAL A 39 17.08 -2.35 -18.46
C VAL A 39 15.58 -2.05 -18.44
N GLU A 40 15.03 -1.75 -19.61
CA GLU A 40 13.58 -1.62 -19.81
C GLU A 40 13.01 -2.97 -20.24
N VAL A 41 11.93 -3.38 -19.58
CA VAL A 41 11.20 -4.63 -19.83
C VAL A 41 9.74 -4.27 -20.07
N GLY A 42 9.41 -3.94 -21.31
CA GLY A 42 8.13 -3.34 -21.66
C GLY A 42 7.91 -2.03 -20.91
N PRO A 43 6.82 -1.90 -20.13
CA PRO A 43 6.58 -0.70 -19.33
C PRO A 43 7.43 -0.65 -18.05
N LEU A 44 8.11 -1.74 -17.67
CA LEU A 44 8.83 -1.80 -16.41
C LEU A 44 10.29 -1.33 -16.57
N THR A 45 10.75 -0.48 -15.66
CA THR A 45 12.18 -0.20 -15.51
C THR A 45 12.75 -1.11 -14.43
N ALA A 46 13.70 -1.98 -14.80
CA ALA A 46 14.33 -2.93 -13.90
C ALA A 46 15.84 -2.68 -13.76
N SER A 47 16.37 -2.88 -12.56
CA SER A 47 17.80 -2.89 -12.28
C SER A 47 18.27 -4.31 -12.00
N VAL A 48 19.19 -4.82 -12.81
CA VAL A 48 19.70 -6.19 -12.73
C VAL A 48 21.09 -6.19 -12.12
N HIS A 49 21.31 -7.11 -11.18
CA HIS A 49 22.58 -7.25 -10.49
C HIS A 49 22.87 -8.73 -10.17
N VAL A 50 24.08 -9.17 -10.51
CA VAL A 50 24.53 -10.55 -10.29
C VAL A 50 25.54 -10.56 -9.15
N ARG A 51 25.22 -11.24 -8.05
CA ARG A 51 26.08 -11.33 -6.86
C ARG A 51 26.58 -12.75 -6.63
N PRO A 52 27.79 -12.94 -6.10
CA PRO A 52 28.15 -14.20 -5.47
C PRO A 52 27.19 -14.51 -4.31
N SER A 53 26.64 -15.72 -4.27
CA SER A 53 25.76 -16.17 -3.19
C SER A 53 25.98 -17.65 -2.88
N LEU A 54 25.63 -18.06 -1.65
CA LEU A 54 25.55 -19.49 -1.31
C LEU A 54 24.22 -20.10 -1.77
N SER A 55 23.18 -19.28 -1.91
CA SER A 55 21.91 -19.63 -2.57
C SER A 55 22.06 -19.47 -4.08
N SER A 56 21.42 -20.37 -4.84
CA SER A 56 21.43 -20.36 -6.31
C SER A 56 20.02 -20.02 -6.81
N GLU A 57 19.70 -18.74 -6.79
CA GLU A 57 18.33 -18.25 -7.02
C GLU A 57 18.32 -17.04 -7.95
N THR A 58 17.27 -16.93 -8.76
CA THR A 58 16.91 -15.70 -9.45
C THR A 58 15.79 -15.04 -8.65
N VAL A 59 15.95 -13.77 -8.27
CA VAL A 59 14.96 -13.06 -7.48
C VAL A 59 14.53 -11.80 -8.20
N LEU A 60 13.22 -11.68 -8.42
CA LEU A 60 12.57 -10.47 -8.87
C LEU A 60 12.06 -9.73 -7.62
N LEU A 61 12.66 -8.58 -7.34
CA LEU A 61 12.27 -7.69 -6.25
C LEU A 61 11.24 -6.70 -6.79
N LEU A 62 10.08 -6.67 -6.15
CA LEU A 62 8.94 -5.82 -6.49
C LEU A 62 8.59 -4.95 -5.26
N PRO A 63 9.41 -3.95 -4.88
CA PRO A 63 9.05 -3.07 -3.78
C PRO A 63 7.81 -2.24 -4.14
N PRO A 64 6.89 -1.98 -3.18
CA PRO A 64 6.87 -2.47 -1.79
C PRO A 64 6.29 -3.89 -1.62
N VAL A 65 5.64 -4.42 -2.65
CA VAL A 65 4.79 -5.62 -2.66
C VAL A 65 5.51 -6.93 -2.26
N GLY A 66 6.83 -7.03 -2.46
CA GLY A 66 7.63 -8.15 -1.98
C GLY A 66 8.62 -8.67 -3.02
N GLN A 67 8.80 -10.00 -3.08
CA GLN A 67 9.71 -10.62 -4.03
C GLN A 67 9.20 -11.96 -4.56
N VAL A 68 9.65 -12.29 -5.77
CA VAL A 68 9.44 -13.59 -6.40
C VAL A 68 10.79 -14.25 -6.62
N ALA A 69 11.01 -15.40 -6.00
CA ALA A 69 12.22 -16.18 -6.12
C ALA A 69 12.02 -17.42 -6.99
N PHE A 70 13.01 -17.74 -7.80
CA PHE A 70 13.04 -18.88 -8.71
C PHE A 70 14.30 -19.71 -8.47
N ASP A 71 14.14 -21.01 -8.25
CA ASP A 71 15.24 -21.99 -8.23
C ASP A 71 15.68 -22.29 -9.67
N SER A 72 16.28 -21.28 -10.32
CA SER A 72 16.52 -21.30 -11.76
C SER A 72 17.80 -21.99 -12.18
N HIS A 73 18.81 -22.09 -11.30
CA HIS A 73 20.13 -22.61 -11.62
C HIS A 73 20.83 -23.13 -10.36
N THR A 74 21.99 -23.80 -10.51
CA THR A 74 22.72 -24.38 -9.36
C THR A 74 24.07 -23.72 -9.07
N ALA A 75 24.44 -22.69 -9.83
CA ALA A 75 25.70 -21.98 -9.59
C ALA A 75 25.59 -21.11 -8.32
N PRO A 76 26.71 -20.88 -7.59
CA PRO A 76 26.72 -20.08 -6.34
C PRO A 76 26.67 -18.57 -6.66
N VAL A 77 25.62 -18.16 -7.35
CA VAL A 77 25.33 -16.77 -7.70
C VAL A 77 23.85 -16.51 -7.50
N ARG A 78 23.53 -15.28 -7.13
CA ARG A 78 22.17 -14.79 -7.08
C ARG A 78 21.99 -13.75 -8.18
N ILE A 79 20.95 -13.92 -8.98
CA ILE A 79 20.57 -12.96 -10.02
C ILE A 79 19.40 -12.15 -9.46
N GLU A 80 19.61 -10.88 -9.17
CA GLU A 80 18.57 -9.99 -8.66
C GLU A 80 18.12 -9.05 -9.77
N ALA A 81 16.81 -9.00 -10.03
CA ALA A 81 16.18 -7.98 -10.85
C ALA A 81 15.25 -7.18 -9.94
N ARG A 82 15.49 -5.88 -9.77
CA ARG A 82 14.65 -5.01 -8.93
C ARG A 82 13.89 -4.02 -9.81
N ILE A 83 12.58 -4.04 -9.72
CA ILE A 83 11.72 -3.05 -10.37
C ILE A 83 11.91 -1.69 -9.69
N LYS A 84 12.01 -0.64 -10.50
CA LYS A 84 12.29 0.74 -10.10
C LYS A 84 11.15 1.71 -10.40
N GLY A 85 10.26 1.34 -11.31
CA GLY A 85 9.12 2.15 -11.73
C GLY A 85 8.42 1.51 -12.92
N VAL A 86 7.23 2.02 -13.21
CA VAL A 86 6.38 1.62 -14.33
C VAL A 86 6.12 2.86 -15.18
N ASP A 87 6.30 2.72 -16.49
CA ASP A 87 5.97 3.73 -17.50
C ASP A 87 4.48 3.53 -17.86
N VAL A 88 3.64 4.42 -17.35
CA VAL A 88 2.18 4.30 -17.37
C VAL A 88 1.65 4.33 -18.80
N GLU A 89 2.19 5.21 -19.66
CA GLU A 89 1.76 5.32 -21.05
C GLU A 89 2.08 4.05 -21.84
N LYS A 90 3.26 3.44 -21.62
CA LYS A 90 3.59 2.14 -22.22
C LYS A 90 2.73 1.01 -21.66
N ALA A 91 2.36 1.06 -20.38
CA ALA A 91 1.53 0.04 -19.75
C ALA A 91 0.12 0.04 -20.34
N GLU A 92 -0.47 1.22 -20.52
CA GLU A 92 -1.77 1.38 -21.20
C GLU A 92 -1.71 0.92 -22.66
N ALA A 93 -0.71 1.39 -23.42
CA ALA A 93 -0.55 1.03 -24.82
C ALA A 93 -0.40 -0.49 -25.00
N LEU A 94 0.23 -1.16 -24.04
CA LEU A 94 0.40 -2.60 -24.03
C LEU A 94 -0.89 -3.36 -23.69
N PHE A 95 -1.68 -2.84 -22.75
CA PHE A 95 -2.97 -3.43 -22.36
C PHE A 95 -3.98 -3.37 -23.50
N TYR A 96 -4.01 -2.27 -24.26
CA TYR A 96 -4.91 -2.10 -25.41
C TYR A 96 -4.40 -2.78 -26.70
N ALA A 97 -3.19 -3.35 -26.70
CA ALA A 97 -2.64 -4.06 -27.85
C ALA A 97 -3.04 -5.55 -27.81
N ASP A 98 -3.70 -6.04 -28.87
CA ASP A 98 -4.14 -7.43 -29.02
C ASP A 98 -3.02 -8.48 -28.82
N SER A 99 -1.74 -8.11 -28.99
CA SER A 99 -0.57 -8.99 -28.83
C SER A 99 0.47 -8.51 -27.81
N GLY A 100 0.20 -7.43 -27.07
CA GLY A 100 1.20 -6.77 -26.22
C GLY A 100 1.78 -7.68 -25.14
N PHE A 101 0.94 -8.45 -24.46
CA PHE A 101 1.36 -9.42 -23.44
C PHE A 101 2.18 -10.59 -23.99
N ALA A 102 1.87 -11.07 -25.20
CA ALA A 102 2.61 -12.16 -25.82
C ALA A 102 4.03 -11.71 -26.22
N GLU A 103 4.15 -10.48 -26.73
CA GLU A 103 5.44 -9.87 -27.07
C GLU A 103 6.29 -9.59 -25.82
N LEU A 104 5.66 -9.23 -24.69
CA LEU A 104 6.36 -9.15 -23.40
C LEU A 104 6.86 -10.50 -22.90
N GLN A 105 6.07 -11.56 -23.00
CA GLN A 105 6.50 -12.90 -22.57
C GLN A 105 7.71 -13.40 -23.38
N GLU A 106 7.83 -13.01 -24.64
CA GLU A 106 8.97 -13.36 -25.49
C GLU A 106 10.19 -12.46 -25.22
N SER A 107 10.00 -11.14 -25.10
CA SER A 107 11.10 -10.17 -25.00
C SER A 107 11.66 -9.97 -23.58
N ALA A 108 10.84 -10.14 -22.53
CA ALA A 108 11.27 -9.88 -21.15
C ALA A 108 12.42 -10.79 -20.68
N PRO A 109 12.39 -12.12 -20.91
CA PRO A 109 13.50 -12.99 -20.54
C PRO A 109 14.79 -12.64 -21.26
N GLU A 110 14.72 -12.24 -22.54
CA GLU A 110 15.89 -11.88 -23.35
C GLU A 110 16.55 -10.59 -22.85
N SER A 111 15.75 -9.55 -22.58
CA SER A 111 16.22 -8.28 -22.02
C SER A 111 16.87 -8.45 -20.65
N LEU A 112 16.26 -9.23 -19.76
CA LEU A 112 16.82 -9.53 -18.44
C LEU A 112 18.10 -10.36 -18.55
N ALA A 113 18.16 -11.34 -19.45
CA ALA A 113 19.36 -12.15 -19.69
C ALA A 113 20.51 -11.29 -20.25
N ALA A 114 20.23 -10.38 -21.18
CA ALA A 114 21.22 -9.46 -21.73
C ALA A 114 21.76 -8.51 -20.64
N ALA A 115 20.89 -7.99 -19.77
CA ALA A 115 21.28 -7.16 -18.63
C ALA A 115 22.13 -7.94 -17.61
N ALA A 116 21.75 -9.18 -17.30
CA ALA A 116 22.52 -10.05 -16.42
C ALA A 116 23.90 -10.42 -17.01
N ALA A 117 23.99 -10.64 -18.33
CA ALA A 117 25.25 -10.90 -19.02
C ALA A 117 26.18 -9.68 -18.99
N LYS A 118 25.62 -8.48 -19.23
CA LYS A 118 26.35 -7.21 -19.10
C LYS A 118 26.84 -6.99 -17.68
N ASN A 119 25.99 -7.25 -16.68
CA ASN A 119 26.38 -7.15 -15.27
C ASN A 119 27.46 -8.18 -14.88
N SER A 120 27.39 -9.39 -15.43
CA SER A 120 28.42 -10.43 -15.23
C SER A 120 29.77 -10.02 -15.84
N ALA A 121 29.76 -9.34 -16.99
CA ALA A 121 30.98 -8.80 -17.59
C ALA A 121 31.61 -7.69 -16.73
N LEU A 122 30.77 -6.82 -16.13
CA LEU A 122 31.23 -5.83 -15.15
C LEU A 122 31.82 -6.51 -13.90
N ASN A 123 31.16 -7.54 -13.37
CA ASN A 123 31.69 -8.34 -12.28
C ASN A 123 33.07 -8.92 -12.60
N ALA A 124 33.26 -9.50 -13.80
CA ALA A 124 34.57 -10.01 -14.23
C ALA A 124 35.64 -8.90 -14.28
N LEU A 125 35.30 -7.74 -14.83
CA LEU A 125 36.20 -6.59 -14.94
C LEU A 125 36.63 -6.05 -13.57
N PHE A 126 35.66 -5.78 -12.70
CA PHE A 126 35.90 -5.22 -11.37
C PHE A 126 36.60 -6.22 -10.45
N ALA A 127 36.23 -7.50 -10.48
CA ALA A 127 36.93 -8.55 -9.74
C ALA A 127 38.39 -8.69 -10.21
N ALA A 128 38.62 -8.62 -11.53
CA ALA A 128 39.97 -8.67 -12.09
C ALA A 128 40.82 -7.46 -11.70
N ALA A 129 40.23 -6.26 -11.75
CA ALA A 129 40.86 -5.02 -11.32
C ALA A 129 41.20 -5.06 -9.82
N GLY A 130 40.23 -5.40 -8.98
CA GLY A 130 40.40 -5.50 -7.53
C GLY A 130 41.46 -6.54 -7.13
N ALA A 131 41.37 -7.77 -7.65
CA ALA A 131 42.35 -8.83 -7.38
C ALA A 131 43.74 -8.47 -7.91
N GLY A 132 43.82 -7.92 -9.12
CA GLY A 132 45.06 -7.51 -9.78
C GLY A 132 45.76 -6.37 -9.06
N LEU A 133 45.02 -5.32 -8.69
CA LEU A 133 45.53 -4.16 -7.95
C LEU A 133 45.99 -4.57 -6.55
N ALA A 134 45.18 -5.32 -5.80
CA ALA A 134 45.56 -5.79 -4.47
C ALA A 134 46.88 -6.59 -4.51
N VAL A 135 46.99 -7.58 -5.38
CA VAL A 135 48.21 -8.39 -5.53
C VAL A 135 49.38 -7.56 -6.08
N GLY A 136 49.12 -6.65 -7.01
CA GLY A 136 50.10 -5.75 -7.61
C GLY A 136 50.73 -4.81 -6.58
N LEU A 137 49.92 -4.18 -5.73
CA LEU A 137 50.34 -3.28 -4.67
C LEU A 137 51.08 -4.02 -3.55
N THR A 138 50.57 -5.18 -3.10
CA THR A 138 51.17 -5.95 -2.00
C THR A 138 52.51 -6.59 -2.39
N PHE A 139 52.58 -7.23 -3.57
CA PHE A 139 53.74 -8.05 -3.95
C PHE A 139 54.66 -7.40 -5.00
N ARG A 140 54.24 -6.28 -5.60
CA ARG A 140 55.00 -5.51 -6.62
C ARG A 140 55.51 -6.36 -7.78
N ARG A 141 54.70 -7.33 -8.24
CA ARG A 141 55.05 -8.25 -9.34
C ARG A 141 53.92 -8.36 -10.34
N VAL A 142 54.13 -7.78 -11.53
CA VAL A 142 53.14 -7.74 -12.64
C VAL A 142 52.62 -9.14 -12.99
N ARG A 143 53.51 -10.14 -13.12
CA ARG A 143 53.08 -11.52 -13.42
C ARG A 143 52.08 -12.09 -12.41
N ARG A 144 52.21 -11.73 -11.13
CA ARG A 144 51.28 -12.21 -10.08
C ARG A 144 49.96 -11.46 -10.12
N ALA A 145 49.99 -10.15 -10.39
CA ALA A 145 48.80 -9.34 -10.57
C ALA A 145 47.96 -9.82 -11.77
N VAL A 146 48.61 -10.09 -12.92
CA VAL A 146 47.93 -10.63 -14.12
C VAL A 146 47.34 -12.02 -13.85
N LEU A 147 48.07 -12.91 -13.16
CA LEU A 147 47.53 -14.22 -12.79
C LEU A 147 46.34 -14.10 -11.82
N ALA A 148 46.38 -13.17 -10.87
CA ALA A 148 45.29 -12.92 -9.93
C ALA A 148 44.05 -12.38 -10.64
N GLY A 149 44.21 -11.34 -11.47
CA GLY A 149 43.12 -10.80 -12.28
C GLY A 149 42.54 -11.83 -13.24
N GLY A 150 43.40 -12.57 -13.96
CA GLY A 150 42.98 -13.66 -14.84
C GLY A 150 42.24 -14.79 -14.12
N SER A 151 42.66 -15.12 -12.89
CA SER A 151 41.92 -16.10 -12.08
C SER A 151 40.54 -15.60 -11.64
N ALA A 152 40.37 -14.31 -11.38
CA ALA A 152 39.07 -13.73 -11.07
C ALA A 152 38.12 -13.79 -12.28
N VAL A 153 38.61 -13.44 -13.48
CA VAL A 153 37.85 -13.60 -14.73
C VAL A 153 37.47 -15.06 -14.97
N ALA A 154 38.40 -16.00 -14.75
CA ALA A 154 38.13 -17.42 -14.92
C ALA A 154 37.05 -17.93 -13.96
N VAL A 155 37.03 -17.45 -12.70
CA VAL A 155 35.99 -17.80 -11.72
C VAL A 155 34.63 -17.24 -12.14
N VAL A 156 34.55 -15.95 -12.49
CA VAL A 156 33.29 -15.34 -12.95
C VAL A 156 32.77 -16.02 -14.21
N GLY A 157 33.65 -16.30 -15.18
CA GLY A 157 33.30 -17.03 -16.40
C GLY A 157 32.84 -18.47 -16.12
N ALA A 158 33.43 -19.16 -15.15
CA ALA A 158 32.99 -20.48 -14.74
C ALA A 158 31.61 -20.44 -14.05
N SER A 159 31.35 -19.43 -13.22
CA SER A 159 30.02 -19.23 -12.62
C SER A 159 28.97 -18.97 -13.69
N LEU A 160 29.23 -18.05 -14.63
CA LEU A 160 28.32 -17.75 -15.74
C LEU A 160 28.05 -18.98 -16.60
N ALA A 161 29.10 -19.73 -16.98
CA ALA A 161 28.94 -20.96 -17.75
C ALA A 161 28.12 -22.02 -16.99
N THR A 162 28.30 -22.12 -15.67
CA THR A 162 27.52 -23.04 -14.83
C THR A 162 26.06 -22.61 -14.74
N THR A 163 25.80 -21.31 -14.53
CA THR A 163 24.45 -20.74 -14.53
C THR A 163 23.75 -21.02 -15.85
N SER A 164 24.37 -20.69 -16.99
CA SER A 164 23.77 -20.95 -18.32
C SER A 164 23.55 -22.43 -18.61
N ALA A 165 24.45 -23.31 -18.16
CA ALA A 165 24.33 -24.75 -18.40
C ALA A 165 23.30 -25.45 -17.49
N THR A 166 23.01 -24.86 -16.32
CA THR A 166 22.07 -25.42 -15.32
C THR A 166 20.76 -24.65 -15.25
N PHE A 167 20.58 -23.65 -16.11
CA PHE A 167 19.37 -22.85 -16.16
C PHE A 167 18.18 -23.72 -16.57
N SER A 168 17.15 -23.76 -15.73
CA SER A 168 15.90 -24.48 -15.99
C SER A 168 14.78 -23.49 -16.31
N PRO A 169 14.28 -23.43 -17.56
CA PRO A 169 13.12 -22.59 -17.89
C PRO A 169 11.86 -23.01 -17.13
N GLU A 170 11.72 -24.30 -16.80
CA GLU A 170 10.56 -24.84 -16.08
C GLU A 170 10.43 -24.25 -14.66
N SER A 171 11.52 -23.80 -14.05
CA SER A 171 11.48 -23.18 -12.72
C SER A 171 10.72 -21.85 -12.72
N LEU A 172 10.60 -21.18 -13.87
CA LEU A 172 9.85 -19.93 -14.01
C LEU A 172 8.34 -20.14 -13.79
N ASN A 173 7.88 -21.38 -13.98
CA ASN A 173 6.49 -21.77 -13.71
C ASN A 173 6.26 -22.20 -12.24
N GLN A 174 7.31 -22.22 -11.41
CA GLN A 174 7.24 -22.57 -9.99
C GLN A 174 7.83 -21.45 -9.11
N PRO A 175 7.29 -20.22 -9.18
CA PRO A 175 7.74 -19.12 -8.34
C PRO A 175 7.52 -19.40 -6.85
N LYS A 176 8.47 -18.99 -6.03
CA LYS A 176 8.30 -18.83 -4.58
C LYS A 176 8.03 -17.36 -4.32
N PHE A 177 6.83 -17.05 -3.85
CA PHE A 177 6.45 -15.70 -3.49
C PHE A 177 6.75 -15.44 -2.02
N GLU A 178 7.37 -14.30 -1.71
CA GLU A 178 7.66 -13.83 -0.35
C GLU A 178 7.20 -12.38 -0.20
N GLY A 179 6.80 -11.99 1.01
CA GLY A 179 6.17 -10.69 1.28
C GLY A 179 4.67 -10.70 0.92
N LEU A 180 4.11 -9.54 0.56
CA LEU A 180 2.68 -9.38 0.25
C LEU A 180 2.25 -10.22 -0.97
N LEU A 181 3.18 -10.47 -1.89
CA LEU A 181 2.96 -11.34 -3.05
C LEU A 181 2.71 -12.81 -2.71
N SER A 182 2.96 -13.26 -1.48
CA SER A 182 2.58 -14.62 -1.05
C SER A 182 1.09 -14.87 -1.21
N GLN A 183 0.26 -13.81 -1.15
CA GLN A 183 -1.17 -13.87 -1.39
C GLN A 183 -1.53 -13.91 -2.89
N ALA A 184 -0.74 -13.27 -3.76
CA ALA A 184 -0.94 -13.33 -5.22
C ALA A 184 -0.75 -14.76 -5.79
N ALA A 185 0.03 -15.61 -5.10
CA ALA A 185 0.15 -17.03 -5.40
C ALA A 185 -1.22 -17.75 -5.41
N TYR A 186 -2.14 -17.29 -4.58
CA TYR A 186 -3.51 -17.82 -4.46
C TYR A 186 -4.34 -17.57 -5.72
N ILE A 187 -4.15 -16.43 -6.39
CA ILE A 187 -4.85 -16.06 -7.63
C ILE A 187 -4.22 -16.74 -8.85
N ALA A 188 -2.90 -16.86 -8.89
CA ALA A 188 -2.19 -17.51 -9.99
C ALA A 188 -2.54 -19.01 -10.09
N ASP A 189 -2.70 -19.70 -8.96
CA ASP A 189 -3.08 -21.12 -8.90
C ASP A 189 -4.54 -21.38 -9.35
N LEU A 190 -5.43 -20.41 -9.20
CA LEU A 190 -6.81 -20.47 -9.69
C LEU A 190 -6.91 -20.45 -11.23
N SER A 191 -5.92 -19.89 -11.92
CA SER A 191 -5.91 -19.76 -13.39
C SER A 191 -5.43 -21.03 -14.13
N HIS A 192 -4.67 -21.89 -13.45
CA HIS A 192 -4.09 -23.09 -14.04
C HIS A 192 -4.75 -24.32 -13.47
N GLY A 193 -5.92 -24.66 -14.00
CA GLY A 193 -6.69 -25.84 -13.62
C GLY A 193 -5.86 -27.13 -13.63
N THR A 194 -5.31 -27.49 -12.47
CA THR A 194 -4.82 -28.81 -12.13
C THR A 194 -5.07 -29.03 -10.65
N VAL A 195 -6.02 -29.91 -10.36
CA VAL A 195 -6.45 -30.43 -9.04
C VAL A 195 -5.34 -30.39 -7.97
N ILE A 196 -5.35 -29.36 -7.11
CA ILE A 196 -4.66 -29.34 -5.82
C ILE A 196 -5.63 -28.76 -4.77
N ASP A 197 -5.90 -29.58 -3.77
CA ASP A 197 -6.65 -29.43 -2.51
C ASP A 197 -7.65 -28.26 -2.31
N TYR A 198 -8.88 -28.48 -2.77
CA TYR A 198 -10.09 -27.82 -2.25
C TYR A 198 -10.33 -28.05 -0.73
N GLN A 199 -9.54 -28.94 -0.07
CA GLN A 199 -9.64 -29.18 1.37
C GLN A 199 -8.96 -28.10 2.22
N SER A 200 -7.84 -27.49 1.80
CA SER A 200 -7.21 -26.43 2.61
C SER A 200 -8.02 -25.12 2.60
N TYR A 201 -8.74 -24.85 1.51
CA TYR A 201 -9.70 -23.74 1.40
C TYR A 201 -10.91 -23.92 2.35
N ARG A 202 -11.32 -25.16 2.61
CA ARG A 202 -12.43 -25.47 3.52
C ARG A 202 -12.04 -25.35 4.99
N ASP A 203 -10.76 -25.51 5.32
CA ASP A 203 -10.28 -25.37 6.70
C ASP A 203 -10.16 -23.89 7.10
N THR A 204 -9.73 -22.99 6.21
CA THR A 204 -9.69 -21.53 6.49
C THR A 204 -11.09 -20.89 6.52
N LEU A 205 -12.03 -21.36 5.70
CA LEU A 205 -13.43 -20.92 5.77
C LEU A 205 -14.20 -21.52 6.96
N ALA A 206 -13.88 -22.74 7.38
CA ALA A 206 -14.45 -23.31 8.60
C ALA A 206 -13.91 -22.63 9.87
N GLU A 207 -12.71 -22.04 9.82
CA GLU A 207 -12.14 -21.23 10.91
C GLU A 207 -12.74 -19.82 10.95
N PHE A 208 -13.06 -19.23 9.79
CA PHE A 208 -13.87 -17.99 9.69
C PHE A 208 -15.30 -18.19 10.24
N VAL A 209 -15.98 -19.27 9.85
CA VAL A 209 -17.32 -19.63 10.37
C VAL A 209 -17.27 -20.07 11.84
N GLY A 210 -16.15 -20.66 12.28
CA GLY A 210 -15.93 -21.11 13.65
C GLY A 210 -15.68 -19.98 14.65
N GLN A 211 -14.95 -18.93 14.25
CA GLN A 211 -14.73 -17.73 15.08
C GLN A 211 -15.93 -16.76 15.03
N VAL A 212 -16.68 -16.69 13.92
CA VAL A 212 -17.99 -16.01 13.86
C VAL A 212 -19.06 -16.75 14.68
N SER A 213 -18.85 -18.02 15.01
CA SER A 213 -19.73 -18.72 15.98
C SER A 213 -19.40 -18.36 17.44
N ALA A 214 -18.18 -17.88 17.75
CA ALA A 214 -17.81 -17.35 19.06
C ALA A 214 -18.32 -15.91 19.27
N LEU A 215 -18.60 -15.21 18.17
CA LEU A 215 -19.29 -13.91 18.09
C LEU A 215 -20.68 -13.93 18.77
N TYR A 216 -21.30 -15.10 18.92
CA TYR A 216 -22.65 -15.25 19.49
C TYR A 216 -22.70 -15.28 21.03
N ILE A 217 -21.66 -14.85 21.75
CA ILE A 217 -21.66 -14.82 23.23
C ILE A 217 -21.49 -13.41 23.82
N ALA A 218 -21.16 -12.39 23.01
CA ALA A 218 -21.06 -11.00 23.47
C ALA A 218 -22.20 -10.06 22.96
N ALA A 219 -23.06 -10.53 22.05
CA ALA A 219 -23.96 -9.67 21.27
C ALA A 219 -25.41 -9.55 21.81
N ASP A 220 -25.78 -10.23 22.90
CA ASP A 220 -27.18 -10.27 23.39
C ASP A 220 -27.54 -9.11 24.35
N SER A 221 -26.74 -8.05 24.41
CA SER A 221 -27.05 -6.86 25.20
C SER A 221 -26.89 -5.59 24.36
N LEU A 222 -27.79 -5.41 23.39
CA LEU A 222 -28.21 -4.06 23.05
C LEU A 222 -28.76 -3.38 24.31
N PRO A 223 -28.65 -2.04 24.45
CA PRO A 223 -29.27 -1.32 25.54
C PRO A 223 -30.72 -1.74 25.77
N VAL A 224 -31.18 -1.75 27.02
CA VAL A 224 -32.52 -2.22 27.39
C VAL A 224 -33.58 -1.36 26.69
N GLY A 225 -34.22 -1.92 25.66
CA GLY A 225 -35.25 -1.22 24.87
C GLY A 225 -35.01 -1.22 23.36
N LEU A 226 -33.80 -1.57 22.91
CA LEU A 226 -33.45 -1.67 21.50
C LEU A 226 -33.43 -3.13 21.06
N ASP A 227 -34.25 -3.47 20.07
CA ASP A 227 -34.14 -4.70 19.31
C ASP A 227 -33.55 -4.41 17.93
N GLN A 228 -33.16 -5.47 17.20
CA GLN A 228 -32.62 -5.31 15.85
C GLN A 228 -33.63 -4.72 14.85
N GLU A 229 -34.91 -4.64 15.21
CA GLU A 229 -35.95 -4.03 14.35
C GLU A 229 -36.01 -2.51 14.52
N ASN A 230 -35.42 -1.94 15.58
CA ASN A 230 -35.44 -0.49 15.88
C ASN A 230 -34.07 0.19 15.85
N VAL A 231 -33.08 -0.41 15.16
CA VAL A 231 -31.75 0.17 14.99
C VAL A 231 -31.37 0.24 13.52
N ILE A 232 -30.68 1.30 13.13
CA ILE A 232 -30.02 1.43 11.83
C ILE A 232 -28.58 0.96 12.01
N THR A 233 -28.19 -0.06 11.26
CA THR A 233 -26.87 -0.71 11.35
C THR A 233 -25.99 -0.22 10.22
N VAL A 234 -24.92 0.51 10.55
CA VAL A 234 -24.01 1.11 9.56
C VAL A 234 -22.62 0.51 9.72
N LEU A 235 -21.98 0.13 8.62
CA LEU A 235 -20.58 -0.26 8.63
C LEU A 235 -19.72 0.92 8.18
N HIS A 236 -18.84 1.41 9.07
CA HIS A 236 -17.84 2.42 8.77
C HIS A 236 -16.52 1.75 8.37
N VAL A 237 -16.06 2.08 7.17
CA VAL A 237 -14.79 1.65 6.56
C VAL A 237 -14.01 2.87 6.08
N SER A 238 -12.71 2.70 5.89
CA SER A 238 -11.84 3.72 5.32
C SER A 238 -10.53 3.08 4.86
N ASP A 239 -9.76 3.79 4.05
CA ASP A 239 -8.37 3.50 3.73
C ASP A 239 -8.23 2.06 3.19
N ILE A 240 -9.05 1.71 2.19
CA ILE A 240 -9.05 0.37 1.55
C ILE A 240 -7.78 0.15 0.73
N HIS A 241 -7.18 1.21 0.17
CA HIS A 241 -5.88 1.19 -0.53
C HIS A 241 -5.69 -0.03 -1.45
N ASP A 242 -6.63 -0.18 -2.38
CA ASP A 242 -6.69 -1.23 -3.42
C ASP A 242 -6.76 -2.66 -2.91
N ASN A 243 -7.07 -2.89 -1.63
CA ASN A 243 -7.19 -4.25 -1.10
C ASN A 243 -8.57 -4.85 -1.41
N PRO A 244 -8.67 -5.80 -2.38
CA PRO A 244 -9.97 -6.37 -2.74
C PRO A 244 -10.61 -7.19 -1.61
N GLN A 245 -9.83 -7.65 -0.61
CA GLN A 245 -10.36 -8.41 0.52
C GLN A 245 -11.27 -7.58 1.41
N ALA A 246 -11.14 -6.25 1.42
CA ALA A 246 -12.04 -5.36 2.15
C ALA A 246 -13.50 -5.59 1.74
N TYR A 247 -13.76 -5.74 0.44
CA TYR A 247 -15.11 -6.01 -0.07
C TYR A 247 -15.64 -7.40 0.31
N ASP A 248 -14.76 -8.41 0.41
CA ASP A 248 -15.14 -9.74 0.90
C ASP A 248 -15.53 -9.70 2.39
N VAL A 249 -14.87 -8.84 3.18
CA VAL A 249 -15.22 -8.59 4.58
C VAL A 249 -16.56 -7.88 4.67
N ILE A 250 -16.78 -6.81 3.88
CA ILE A 250 -18.06 -6.07 3.85
C ILE A 250 -19.22 -7.02 3.52
N GLU A 251 -19.08 -7.86 2.47
CA GLU A 251 -20.11 -8.83 2.08
C GLU A 251 -20.43 -9.84 3.19
N GLN A 252 -19.39 -10.33 3.89
CA GLN A 252 -19.56 -11.27 4.99
C GLN A 252 -20.21 -10.63 6.22
N LEU A 253 -19.81 -9.41 6.58
CA LEU A 253 -20.43 -8.66 7.66
C LEU A 253 -21.89 -8.34 7.32
N HIS A 254 -22.19 -7.95 6.08
CA HIS A 254 -23.56 -7.72 5.63
C HIS A 254 -24.41 -9.00 5.73
N THR A 255 -23.88 -10.12 5.28
CA THR A 255 -24.57 -11.42 5.37
C THR A 255 -24.90 -11.80 6.81
N GLN A 256 -24.02 -11.46 7.76
CA GLN A 256 -24.15 -11.84 9.16
C GLN A 256 -24.98 -10.85 9.99
N PHE A 257 -24.89 -9.56 9.68
CA PHE A 257 -25.42 -8.48 10.52
C PHE A 257 -26.52 -7.65 9.87
N ALA A 258 -26.83 -7.87 8.59
CA ALA A 258 -27.82 -7.10 7.85
C ALA A 258 -27.56 -5.58 7.94
N ILE A 259 -26.37 -5.18 7.51
CA ILE A 259 -25.96 -3.77 7.38
C ILE A 259 -26.96 -3.02 6.50
N ASP A 260 -27.47 -1.88 6.99
CA ASP A 260 -28.40 -1.00 6.28
C ASP A 260 -27.67 -0.02 5.34
N ALA A 261 -26.45 0.39 5.68
CA ALA A 261 -25.58 1.19 4.83
C ALA A 261 -24.09 0.98 5.16
N VAL A 262 -23.22 1.14 4.16
CA VAL A 262 -21.78 1.30 4.34
C VAL A 262 -21.47 2.80 4.25
N ILE A 263 -20.67 3.31 5.17
CA ILE A 263 -20.05 4.63 5.11
C ILE A 263 -18.55 4.43 4.91
N ASP A 264 -18.04 4.96 3.81
CA ASP A 264 -16.62 4.92 3.44
C ASP A 264 -16.04 6.33 3.50
N THR A 265 -15.09 6.55 4.42
CA THR A 265 -14.46 7.85 4.61
C THR A 265 -13.23 8.09 3.73
N GLY A 266 -13.03 7.30 2.67
CA GLY A 266 -12.11 7.62 1.58
C GLY A 266 -10.84 6.77 1.56
N ASP A 267 -9.93 7.11 0.64
CA ASP A 267 -8.69 6.40 0.34
C ASP A 267 -8.93 4.95 -0.07
N ILE A 268 -9.77 4.78 -1.09
CA ILE A 268 -10.02 3.47 -1.68
C ILE A 268 -8.89 3.08 -2.63
N VAL A 269 -8.40 4.02 -3.44
CA VAL A 269 -7.27 3.81 -4.36
C VAL A 269 -5.98 4.39 -3.77
N SER A 270 -4.82 3.92 -4.21
CA SER A 270 -3.53 4.42 -3.72
C SER A 270 -2.88 5.45 -4.64
N TRP A 271 -3.06 5.37 -5.95
CA TRP A 271 -2.42 6.25 -6.93
C TRP A 271 -3.40 6.93 -7.90
N GLY A 272 -4.71 6.74 -7.74
CA GLY A 272 -5.73 7.40 -8.57
C GLY A 272 -5.69 7.03 -10.06
N THR A 273 -5.02 5.94 -10.43
CA THR A 273 -4.83 5.53 -11.82
C THR A 273 -6.13 4.99 -12.44
N PRO A 274 -6.28 5.06 -13.78
CA PRO A 274 -7.43 4.47 -14.45
C PRO A 274 -7.62 2.97 -14.19
N LEU A 275 -6.53 2.24 -13.88
CA LEU A 275 -6.58 0.81 -13.57
C LEU A 275 -7.16 0.55 -12.18
N GLU A 276 -6.76 1.34 -11.17
CA GLU A 276 -7.32 1.24 -9.81
C GLU A 276 -8.82 1.57 -9.83
N ASN A 277 -9.21 2.60 -10.60
CA ASN A 277 -10.62 2.99 -10.74
C ASN A 277 -11.51 1.86 -11.30
N GLU A 278 -10.96 0.93 -12.09
CA GLU A 278 -11.70 -0.25 -12.56
C GLU A 278 -12.16 -1.15 -11.40
N LEU A 279 -11.34 -1.25 -10.34
CA LEU A 279 -11.64 -2.08 -9.17
C LEU A 279 -12.83 -1.55 -8.36
N LEU A 280 -13.10 -0.23 -8.42
CA LEU A 280 -14.20 0.44 -7.73
C LEU A 280 -15.58 -0.06 -8.19
N ARG A 281 -15.69 -0.66 -9.38
CA ARG A 281 -16.94 -1.27 -9.86
C ARG A 281 -17.42 -2.42 -8.97
N ARG A 282 -16.55 -2.97 -8.12
CA ARG A 282 -16.93 -3.98 -7.13
C ARG A 282 -17.93 -3.45 -6.11
N ILE A 283 -17.94 -2.15 -5.82
CA ILE A 283 -18.94 -1.51 -4.94
C ILE A 283 -20.36 -1.78 -5.44
N GLY A 284 -20.56 -1.73 -6.77
CA GLY A 284 -21.81 -2.04 -7.45
C GLY A 284 -22.36 -3.46 -7.23
N THR A 285 -21.53 -4.37 -6.68
CA THR A 285 -21.89 -5.78 -6.46
C THR A 285 -22.26 -6.11 -5.02
N LEU A 286 -22.07 -5.17 -4.09
CA LEU A 286 -22.35 -5.39 -2.67
C LEU A 286 -23.84 -5.45 -2.35
N ASP A 287 -24.71 -4.89 -3.21
CA ASP A 287 -26.16 -4.77 -3.00
C ASP A 287 -26.55 -4.08 -1.66
N ILE A 288 -25.69 -3.19 -1.14
CA ILE A 288 -25.87 -2.40 0.09
C ILE A 288 -25.75 -0.91 -0.28
N PRO A 289 -26.57 0.02 0.25
CA PRO A 289 -26.33 1.45 0.13
C PRO A 289 -24.90 1.81 0.57
N TYR A 290 -24.16 2.54 -0.27
CA TYR A 290 -22.74 2.84 -0.07
C TYR A 290 -22.53 4.36 -0.11
N VAL A 291 -22.30 4.98 1.03
CA VAL A 291 -22.04 6.42 1.16
C VAL A 291 -20.54 6.63 1.19
N TYR A 292 -20.05 7.61 0.45
CA TYR A 292 -18.63 7.82 0.26
C TYR A 292 -18.27 9.32 0.23
N VAL A 293 -17.16 9.68 0.90
CA VAL A 293 -16.44 10.95 0.70
C VAL A 293 -15.03 10.65 0.21
N SER A 294 -14.47 11.50 -0.65
CA SER A 294 -13.13 11.26 -1.20
C SER A 294 -12.03 11.47 -0.16
N GLY A 295 -11.06 10.55 -0.12
CA GLY A 295 -9.80 10.77 0.59
C GLY A 295 -8.79 11.54 -0.26
N ASN A 296 -7.58 11.74 0.28
CA ASN A 296 -6.51 12.44 -0.44
C ASN A 296 -5.85 11.59 -1.53
N HIS A 297 -6.14 10.29 -1.64
CA HIS A 297 -5.70 9.45 -2.75
C HIS A 297 -6.77 9.26 -3.83
N ASP A 298 -8.01 9.64 -3.53
CA ASP A 298 -9.13 9.47 -4.45
C ASP A 298 -9.37 10.74 -5.28
N GLY A 299 -9.02 10.68 -6.57
CA GLY A 299 -9.26 11.79 -7.50
C GLY A 299 -10.70 11.83 -8.03
N ALA A 300 -11.04 12.89 -8.77
CA ALA A 300 -12.35 13.11 -9.36
C ALA A 300 -12.80 11.95 -10.27
N ALA A 301 -11.86 11.26 -10.93
CA ALA A 301 -12.14 10.07 -11.72
C ALA A 301 -12.58 8.86 -10.87
N ALA A 302 -12.02 8.71 -9.65
CA ALA A 302 -12.42 7.67 -8.70
C ALA A 302 -13.83 7.97 -8.18
N ALA A 303 -14.06 9.19 -7.69
CA ALA A 303 -15.37 9.66 -7.24
C ALA A 303 -16.46 9.48 -8.32
N ALA A 304 -16.19 9.89 -9.57
CA ALA A 304 -17.13 9.69 -10.67
C ALA A 304 -17.40 8.21 -10.98
N THR A 305 -16.42 7.34 -10.80
CA THR A 305 -16.59 5.89 -11.00
C THR A 305 -17.44 5.27 -9.89
N ILE A 306 -17.28 5.72 -8.65
CA ILE A 306 -18.10 5.32 -7.50
C ILE A 306 -19.53 5.83 -7.68
N ALA A 307 -19.72 7.11 -8.03
CA ALA A 307 -21.04 7.70 -8.28
C ALA A 307 -21.82 7.01 -9.42
N ALA A 308 -21.12 6.34 -10.35
CA ALA A 308 -21.75 5.55 -11.40
C ALA A 308 -22.31 4.19 -10.92
N GLN A 309 -21.98 3.76 -9.70
CA GLN A 309 -22.50 2.51 -9.13
C GLN A 309 -23.95 2.69 -8.66
N PRO A 310 -24.83 1.69 -8.89
CA PRO A 310 -26.27 1.84 -8.66
C PRO A 310 -26.66 1.98 -7.18
N ASN A 311 -25.78 1.59 -6.26
CA ASN A 311 -25.98 1.61 -4.82
C ASN A 311 -25.13 2.67 -4.11
N ALA A 312 -24.35 3.47 -4.83
CA ALA A 312 -23.42 4.43 -4.23
C ALA A 312 -23.96 5.87 -4.25
N THR A 313 -23.67 6.59 -3.17
CA THR A 313 -23.89 8.03 -3.00
C THR A 313 -22.55 8.67 -2.63
N VAL A 314 -22.01 9.47 -3.54
CA VAL A 314 -20.82 10.30 -3.28
C VAL A 314 -21.30 11.62 -2.71
N VAL A 315 -20.75 12.05 -1.57
CA VAL A 315 -21.18 13.25 -0.84
C VAL A 315 -20.12 14.34 -0.98
N GLU A 316 -20.45 15.44 -1.65
CA GLU A 316 -19.52 16.53 -1.97
C GLU A 316 -20.06 17.87 -1.46
N ASN A 317 -19.67 18.26 -0.25
CA ASN A 317 -20.15 19.44 0.47
C ASN A 317 -21.69 19.58 0.49
N GLU A 318 -22.39 18.51 0.81
CA GLU A 318 -23.85 18.50 0.84
C GLU A 318 -24.40 17.61 1.95
N VAL A 319 -25.72 17.69 2.18
CA VAL A 319 -26.45 16.82 3.10
C VAL A 319 -27.33 15.86 2.30
N VAL A 320 -27.16 14.56 2.52
CA VAL A 320 -27.93 13.49 1.88
C VAL A 320 -28.66 12.64 2.93
N GLU A 321 -29.76 12.00 2.54
CA GLU A 321 -30.46 11.03 3.39
C GLU A 321 -30.25 9.60 2.88
N VAL A 322 -29.61 8.74 3.69
CA VAL A 322 -29.36 7.33 3.36
C VAL A 322 -29.69 6.47 4.58
N ALA A 323 -30.44 5.39 4.36
CA ALA A 323 -30.89 4.48 5.43
C ALA A 323 -31.63 5.17 6.60
N GLY A 324 -32.21 6.36 6.36
CA GLY A 324 -32.91 7.15 7.38
C GLY A 324 -32.01 8.07 8.23
N LEU A 325 -30.71 8.11 7.94
CA LEU A 325 -29.74 9.05 8.51
C LEU A 325 -29.52 10.23 7.56
N ARG A 326 -29.42 11.44 8.12
CA ARG A 326 -28.98 12.65 7.40
C ARG A 326 -27.49 12.81 7.58
N ILE A 327 -26.80 12.70 6.46
CA ILE A 327 -25.36 12.59 6.39
C ILE A 327 -24.85 13.80 5.63
N ALA A 328 -24.08 14.64 6.30
CA ALA A 328 -23.31 15.70 5.66
C ALA A 328 -21.91 15.18 5.33
N GLY A 329 -21.29 15.64 4.25
CA GLY A 329 -19.91 15.25 3.96
C GLY A 329 -19.21 16.17 2.99
N ILE A 330 -17.89 16.21 3.07
CA ILE A 330 -17.01 16.89 2.12
C ILE A 330 -15.76 16.05 1.88
N GLY A 331 -15.34 15.94 0.62
CA GLY A 331 -14.10 15.25 0.26
C GLY A 331 -12.85 16.00 0.74
N ASP A 332 -11.75 15.26 0.90
CA ASP A 332 -10.44 15.83 1.17
C ASP A 332 -10.02 16.77 0.03
N PRO A 333 -9.62 18.03 0.32
CA PRO A 333 -9.23 18.98 -0.70
C PRO A 333 -7.83 18.72 -1.27
N ARG A 334 -7.11 17.72 -0.76
CA ARG A 334 -5.78 17.34 -1.23
C ARG A 334 -5.86 16.22 -2.26
N PHE A 335 -4.81 16.09 -3.06
CA PHE A 335 -4.61 14.93 -3.93
C PHE A 335 -3.12 14.51 -3.96
N ALA A 336 -2.83 13.31 -3.47
CA ALA A 336 -1.47 12.81 -3.20
C ALA A 336 -1.17 11.47 -3.91
N ALA A 337 -1.55 11.35 -5.19
CA ALA A 337 -1.39 10.15 -6.02
C ALA A 337 0.05 9.60 -6.22
N ASP A 338 1.10 10.15 -5.61
CA ASP A 338 2.50 9.71 -5.81
C ASP A 338 3.39 9.77 -4.55
N ASP A 339 2.85 10.03 -3.35
CA ASP A 339 3.72 10.14 -2.16
C ASP A 339 3.01 9.81 -0.85
N ASP A 340 3.53 8.78 -0.15
CA ASP A 340 3.35 8.58 1.30
C ASP A 340 4.02 9.76 2.03
N SER A 341 3.41 10.94 1.99
CA SER A 341 4.03 12.21 2.36
C SER A 341 3.51 12.82 3.67
N ASP A 342 3.35 12.00 4.70
CA ASP A 342 3.41 12.50 6.09
C ASP A 342 4.84 12.95 6.46
N ALA A 343 5.82 12.61 5.62
CA ALA A 343 7.23 12.95 5.80
C ALA A 343 7.60 14.34 5.23
N GLY A 344 6.81 15.37 5.56
CA GLY A 344 7.30 16.75 5.69
C GLY A 344 6.72 17.79 4.73
N GLY A 345 5.77 18.59 5.24
CA GLY A 345 5.62 20.00 4.85
C GLY A 345 4.30 20.39 4.20
N TRP A 346 3.17 20.22 4.90
CA TRP A 346 1.83 20.59 4.40
C TRP A 346 1.25 21.83 5.07
N ARG A 347 1.93 22.97 5.08
CA ARG A 347 1.27 24.17 5.65
C ARG A 347 0.07 24.64 4.81
N GLU A 348 0.13 24.45 3.48
CA GLU A 348 -0.99 24.77 2.56
C GLU A 348 -2.05 23.66 2.55
N GLY A 349 -1.66 22.40 2.76
CA GLY A 349 -2.61 21.28 2.90
C GLY A 349 -3.44 21.37 4.18
N ASP A 350 -2.79 21.64 5.32
CA ASP A 350 -3.48 21.85 6.60
C ASP A 350 -4.50 23.01 6.50
N GLU A 351 -4.13 24.10 5.83
CA GLU A 351 -5.02 25.26 5.60
C GLU A 351 -6.21 24.90 4.70
N ALA A 352 -6.01 24.09 3.67
CA ALA A 352 -7.08 23.62 2.79
C ALA A 352 -8.04 22.66 3.51
N VAL A 353 -7.52 21.66 4.23
CA VAL A 353 -8.33 20.73 5.04
C VAL A 353 -9.17 21.50 6.04
N ASN A 354 -8.57 22.45 6.76
CA ASN A 354 -9.29 23.31 7.70
C ASN A 354 -10.41 24.12 7.01
N ALA A 355 -10.11 24.72 5.85
CA ALA A 355 -11.11 25.47 5.08
C ALA A 355 -12.29 24.60 4.62
N ALA A 356 -12.03 23.37 4.14
CA ALA A 356 -13.06 22.42 3.73
C ALA A 356 -13.95 22.00 4.92
N ILE A 357 -13.36 21.77 6.10
CA ILE A 357 -14.11 21.39 7.30
C ILE A 357 -15.01 22.55 7.78
N PHE A 358 -14.52 23.79 7.76
CA PHE A 358 -15.38 24.96 8.02
C PHE A 358 -16.48 25.12 6.95
N GLN A 359 -16.17 24.84 5.68
CA GLN A 359 -17.18 24.87 4.63
C GLN A 359 -18.31 23.88 4.89
N LEU A 360 -17.98 22.64 5.30
CA LEU A 360 -18.97 21.65 5.69
C LEU A 360 -19.77 22.11 6.91
N GLY A 361 -19.12 22.74 7.88
CA GLY A 361 -19.78 23.36 9.03
C GLY A 361 -20.85 24.38 8.63
N ASP A 362 -20.53 25.29 7.70
CA ASP A 362 -21.48 26.27 7.17
C ASP A 362 -22.64 25.61 6.42
N THR A 363 -22.36 24.53 5.66
CA THR A 363 -23.39 23.72 4.99
C THR A 363 -24.34 23.07 5.99
N ILE A 364 -23.82 22.51 7.09
CA ILE A 364 -24.61 21.89 8.16
C ILE A 364 -25.48 22.94 8.86
N GLU A 365 -24.92 24.07 9.28
CA GLU A 365 -25.67 25.14 9.93
C GLU A 365 -26.79 25.66 9.03
N SER A 366 -26.50 25.90 7.75
CA SER A 366 -27.51 26.34 6.78
C SER A 366 -28.62 25.31 6.61
N TYR A 367 -28.28 24.03 6.53
CA TYR A 367 -29.26 22.95 6.43
C TYR A 367 -30.15 22.86 7.69
N ASP A 368 -29.56 22.91 8.88
CA ASP A 368 -30.25 22.78 10.16
C ASP A 368 -31.17 23.98 10.45
N GLU A 369 -30.78 25.19 10.04
CA GLU A 369 -31.64 26.37 10.08
C GLU A 369 -32.90 26.20 9.21
N GLU A 370 -32.76 25.57 8.05
CA GLU A 370 -33.87 25.26 7.14
C GLU A 370 -34.72 24.06 7.62
N HIS A 371 -34.10 23.13 8.36
CA HIS A 371 -34.69 21.86 8.80
C HIS A 371 -34.59 21.67 10.33
N PRO A 372 -35.18 22.56 11.16
CA PRO A 372 -34.99 22.55 12.62
C PRO A 372 -35.61 21.35 13.33
N GLU A 373 -36.59 20.66 12.71
CA GLU A 373 -37.16 19.42 13.24
C GLU A 373 -36.31 18.19 12.86
N ASP A 374 -35.43 18.36 11.88
CA ASP A 374 -34.73 17.29 11.21
C ASP A 374 -33.25 17.61 10.91
N PRO A 375 -32.42 17.92 11.94
CA PRO A 375 -31.03 18.34 11.77
C PRO A 375 -30.11 17.20 11.31
N VAL A 376 -28.90 17.54 10.88
CA VAL A 376 -27.86 16.57 10.46
C VAL A 376 -27.51 15.60 11.61
N ASP A 377 -27.40 14.31 11.28
CA ASP A 377 -27.10 13.25 12.25
C ASP A 377 -25.61 12.89 12.28
N VAL A 378 -24.94 12.91 11.13
CA VAL A 378 -23.55 12.47 10.98
C VAL A 378 -22.84 13.36 9.95
N ALA A 379 -21.61 13.77 10.23
CA ALA A 379 -20.72 14.40 9.26
C ALA A 379 -19.58 13.45 8.86
N LEU A 380 -19.21 13.47 7.59
CA LEU A 380 -18.15 12.66 7.00
C LEU A 380 -17.02 13.56 6.50
N ILE A 381 -15.81 13.29 6.97
CA ILE A 381 -14.59 13.87 6.41
C ILE A 381 -13.50 12.80 6.36
N HIS A 382 -12.48 12.97 5.53
CA HIS A 382 -11.38 12.01 5.50
C HIS A 382 -10.37 12.25 6.64
N ASP A 383 -9.80 13.47 6.71
CA ASP A 383 -8.71 13.83 7.62
C ASP A 383 -9.23 14.49 8.93
N PRO A 384 -9.01 13.88 10.11
CA PRO A 384 -9.48 14.42 11.39
C PRO A 384 -8.59 15.50 12.04
N THR A 385 -7.52 15.96 11.39
CA THR A 385 -6.48 16.77 12.04
C THR A 385 -6.86 18.24 12.28
N GLN A 386 -7.95 18.74 11.68
CA GLN A 386 -8.43 20.14 11.80
C GLN A 386 -9.92 20.18 12.21
N PRO A 387 -10.28 19.73 13.42
CA PRO A 387 -11.68 19.45 13.79
C PRO A 387 -12.56 20.69 13.99
N GLU A 388 -11.96 21.89 14.11
CA GLU A 388 -12.62 23.10 14.62
C GLU A 388 -13.90 23.48 13.87
N GLY A 389 -13.95 23.24 12.56
CA GLY A 389 -15.11 23.57 11.74
C GLY A 389 -16.35 22.73 11.99
N LEU A 390 -16.28 21.63 12.76
CA LEU A 390 -17.43 20.75 13.05
C LEU A 390 -17.80 20.66 14.53
N LEU A 391 -16.92 21.14 15.42
CA LEU A 391 -17.19 21.15 16.87
C LEU A 391 -18.47 21.94 17.16
N GLY A 392 -19.45 21.27 17.76
CA GLY A 392 -20.70 21.88 18.21
C GLY A 392 -21.73 22.09 17.09
N ARG A 393 -21.46 21.60 15.88
CA ARG A 393 -22.36 21.74 14.72
C ARG A 393 -23.06 20.44 14.36
N VAL A 394 -22.48 19.29 14.72
CA VAL A 394 -22.99 17.96 14.39
C VAL A 394 -22.75 17.01 15.56
N PRO A 395 -23.63 16.05 15.84
CA PRO A 395 -23.44 15.19 17.00
C PRO A 395 -22.39 14.08 16.82
N LEU A 396 -22.11 13.66 15.58
CA LEU A 396 -21.14 12.62 15.28
C LEU A 396 -20.35 12.97 14.02
N VAL A 397 -19.03 12.84 14.08
CA VAL A 397 -18.14 12.89 12.92
C VAL A 397 -17.48 11.52 12.71
N LEU A 398 -17.46 11.06 11.46
CA LEU A 398 -16.75 9.85 11.04
C LEU A 398 -15.59 10.24 10.13
N SER A 399 -14.42 9.64 10.37
CA SER A 399 -13.22 9.89 9.57
C SER A 399 -12.28 8.69 9.43
N GLY A 400 -11.22 8.87 8.62
CA GLY A 400 -10.17 7.89 8.35
C GLY A 400 -8.78 8.51 8.43
N HIS A 401 -7.97 8.29 7.38
CA HIS A 401 -6.65 8.90 7.11
C HIS A 401 -5.52 8.45 8.02
N MET A 402 -5.77 8.34 9.33
CA MET A 402 -4.73 8.07 10.33
C MET A 402 -4.21 6.63 10.32
N HIS A 403 -4.85 5.74 9.54
CA HIS A 403 -4.63 4.28 9.52
C HIS A 403 -4.79 3.59 10.90
N THR A 404 -5.21 4.31 11.93
CA THR A 404 -5.43 3.83 13.29
C THR A 404 -6.83 4.21 13.75
N SER A 405 -7.54 3.27 14.37
CA SER A 405 -8.86 3.54 14.92
C SER A 405 -8.76 4.35 16.22
N ASP A 406 -9.62 5.34 16.37
CA ASP A 406 -9.74 6.16 17.57
C ASP A 406 -11.22 6.53 17.84
N VAL A 407 -11.52 6.90 19.09
CA VAL A 407 -12.83 7.34 19.55
C VAL A 407 -12.63 8.47 20.55
N GLU A 408 -13.00 9.68 20.14
CA GLU A 408 -12.98 10.86 21.01
C GLU A 408 -14.42 11.27 21.31
N LEU A 409 -14.78 11.30 22.59
CA LEU A 409 -16.12 11.69 23.03
C LEU A 409 -16.04 13.08 23.67
N ASP A 410 -16.30 14.13 22.91
CA ASP A 410 -16.27 15.51 23.42
C ASP A 410 -17.64 15.92 23.99
N ARG A 411 -17.93 15.36 25.16
CA ARG A 411 -19.26 15.45 25.80
C ARG A 411 -19.42 16.65 26.72
N GLU A 412 -18.32 17.30 27.08
CA GLU A 412 -18.27 18.39 28.07
C GLU A 412 -17.99 19.77 27.45
N ASP A 413 -17.47 19.83 26.21
CA ASP A 413 -17.18 21.07 25.50
C ASP A 413 -18.13 21.24 24.31
N SER A 414 -17.91 20.54 23.19
CA SER A 414 -18.69 20.77 21.97
C SER A 414 -19.97 19.93 21.84
N GLY A 415 -20.00 18.76 22.48
CA GLY A 415 -21.05 17.77 22.29
C GLY A 415 -20.92 16.93 21.00
N THR A 416 -19.88 17.16 20.20
CA THR A 416 -19.58 16.41 18.97
C THR A 416 -18.69 15.21 19.28
N ASP A 417 -19.21 14.00 19.10
CA ASP A 417 -18.41 12.77 19.22
C ASP A 417 -17.67 12.50 17.90
N TRP A 418 -16.44 11.97 17.97
CA TRP A 418 -15.59 11.71 16.80
C TRP A 418 -15.11 10.26 16.77
N LEU A 419 -15.41 9.55 15.67
CA LEU A 419 -15.05 8.16 15.48
C LEU A 419 -14.18 8.02 14.23
N THR A 420 -12.87 7.82 14.44
CA THR A 420 -11.91 7.52 13.36
C THR A 420 -11.80 6.01 13.21
N VAL A 421 -12.00 5.49 12.00
CA VAL A 421 -11.67 4.10 11.69
C VAL A 421 -10.24 4.03 11.15
N GLY A 422 -9.55 2.91 11.41
CA GLY A 422 -8.24 2.71 10.84
C GLY A 422 -8.36 2.22 9.40
N SER A 423 -7.38 1.44 8.94
CA SER A 423 -7.43 0.95 7.57
C SER A 423 -8.18 -0.37 7.43
N THR A 424 -9.27 -0.39 6.65
CA THR A 424 -9.98 -1.62 6.29
C THR A 424 -9.17 -2.47 5.31
N GLY A 425 -8.28 -1.84 4.52
CA GLY A 425 -7.38 -2.51 3.59
C GLY A 425 -5.97 -2.82 4.11
N GLY A 426 -5.61 -2.30 5.28
CA GLY A 426 -4.26 -2.41 5.87
C GLY A 426 -3.23 -1.47 5.25
N ALA A 427 -3.64 -0.50 4.43
CA ALA A 427 -2.80 0.51 3.79
C ALA A 427 -1.56 -0.08 3.09
N LEU A 428 -1.69 -1.25 2.47
CA LEU A 428 -0.55 -2.05 2.04
C LEU A 428 0.34 -1.37 0.99
N ALA A 429 -0.26 -0.52 0.16
CA ALA A 429 0.39 0.24 -0.90
C ALA A 429 0.87 1.64 -0.45
N SER A 430 0.37 2.13 0.70
CA SER A 430 0.51 3.48 1.26
C SER A 430 1.06 3.43 2.71
N GLY A 431 2.23 2.81 2.88
CA GLY A 431 2.94 2.83 4.16
C GLY A 431 2.54 1.78 5.21
N GLY A 432 1.44 1.06 5.05
CA GLY A 432 0.98 0.00 5.97
C GLY A 432 1.90 -1.24 6.05
N VAL A 433 2.85 -1.35 5.12
CA VAL A 433 3.96 -2.32 5.20
C VAL A 433 5.20 -1.80 5.91
N ALA A 434 5.29 -0.50 6.18
CA ALA A 434 6.44 0.10 6.85
C ALA A 434 6.73 -0.54 8.21
N PRO A 435 5.74 -0.90 9.05
CA PRO A 435 5.98 -1.67 10.29
C PRO A 435 6.64 -3.03 10.02
N VAL A 436 6.13 -3.78 9.04
CA VAL A 436 6.70 -5.09 8.63
C VAL A 436 8.14 -4.96 8.15
N LEU A 437 8.44 -3.90 7.39
CA LEU A 437 9.79 -3.60 6.90
C LEU A 437 10.75 -3.20 8.04
N GLN A 438 10.22 -2.72 9.16
CA GLN A 438 10.95 -2.38 10.38
C GLN A 438 11.07 -3.56 11.37
N GLY A 439 10.37 -4.66 11.09
CA GLY A 439 10.37 -5.87 11.91
C GLY A 439 9.27 -5.92 12.98
N ASP A 440 8.29 -5.02 12.87
CA ASP A 440 7.08 -4.97 13.70
C ASP A 440 5.92 -5.75 13.03
N ASP A 441 4.82 -5.90 13.76
CA ASP A 441 3.62 -6.56 13.27
C ASP A 441 2.95 -5.74 12.14
N PRO A 442 2.29 -6.40 11.16
CA PRO A 442 1.54 -5.68 10.12
C PRO A 442 0.40 -4.85 10.73
N LEU A 443 0.00 -3.76 10.07
CA LEU A 443 -1.20 -3.04 10.48
C LEU A 443 -2.40 -3.99 10.47
N ASP A 444 -3.17 -3.95 11.53
CA ASP A 444 -4.44 -4.67 11.60
C ASP A 444 -5.44 -4.06 10.60
N LEU A 445 -6.27 -4.91 10.01
CA LEU A 445 -7.42 -4.46 9.24
C LEU A 445 -8.51 -4.06 10.22
N THR A 446 -9.08 -2.87 10.07
CA THR A 446 -10.10 -2.37 10.99
C THR A 446 -11.36 -1.93 10.26
N ALA A 447 -12.50 -2.18 10.87
CA ALA A 447 -13.80 -1.65 10.47
C ALA A 447 -14.62 -1.42 11.73
N ARG A 448 -15.64 -0.56 11.66
CA ARG A 448 -16.49 -0.28 12.82
C ARG A 448 -17.97 -0.46 12.46
N MET A 449 -18.67 -1.32 13.20
CA MET A 449 -20.12 -1.38 13.13
C MET A 449 -20.70 -0.31 14.03
N LEU A 450 -21.60 0.51 13.52
CA LEU A 450 -22.29 1.58 14.23
C LEU A 450 -23.77 1.23 14.33
N TYR A 451 -24.35 1.39 15.51
CA TYR A 451 -25.76 1.14 15.76
C TYR A 451 -26.43 2.45 16.16
N PHE A 452 -27.33 2.94 15.32
CA PHE A 452 -28.12 4.14 15.58
C PHE A 452 -29.54 3.74 16.00
N ASP A 453 -30.11 4.45 16.97
CA ASP A 453 -31.53 4.32 17.29
C ASP A 453 -32.39 4.86 16.14
N ALA A 454 -33.33 4.07 15.62
CA ALA A 454 -34.08 4.43 14.41
C ALA A 454 -35.02 5.63 14.59
N ASP A 455 -35.45 5.92 15.83
CA ASP A 455 -36.36 7.02 16.13
C ASP A 455 -35.61 8.35 16.32
N THR A 456 -34.49 8.31 17.03
CA THR A 456 -33.70 9.50 17.40
C THR A 456 -32.48 9.73 16.52
N ARG A 457 -32.10 8.73 15.71
CA ARG A 457 -30.91 8.71 14.83
C ARG A 457 -29.60 8.93 15.56
N ARG A 458 -29.57 8.74 16.89
CA ARG A 458 -28.37 8.87 17.72
C ARG A 458 -27.60 7.55 17.77
N LEU A 459 -26.28 7.62 17.76
CA LEU A 459 -25.42 6.46 17.99
C LEU A 459 -25.61 5.93 19.42
N VAL A 460 -25.95 4.65 19.56
CA VAL A 460 -26.22 4.01 20.85
C VAL A 460 -25.16 2.98 21.23
N ALA A 461 -24.46 2.43 20.23
CA ALA A 461 -23.37 1.48 20.42
C ALA A 461 -22.52 1.41 19.15
N TYR A 462 -21.30 0.90 19.30
CA TYR A 462 -20.47 0.51 18.17
C TYR A 462 -19.68 -0.76 18.50
N ASP A 463 -19.32 -1.52 17.47
CA ASP A 463 -18.43 -2.66 17.56
C ASP A 463 -17.15 -2.38 16.76
N ASP A 464 -16.01 -2.34 17.43
CA ASP A 464 -14.69 -2.32 16.78
C ASP A 464 -14.36 -3.72 16.27
N ILE A 465 -14.15 -3.84 14.96
CA ILE A 465 -13.76 -5.08 14.30
C ILE A 465 -12.29 -4.95 13.92
N VAL A 466 -11.45 -5.77 14.54
CA VAL A 466 -10.02 -5.84 14.28
C VAL A 466 -9.71 -7.22 13.71
N MET A 467 -9.15 -7.26 12.51
CA MET A 467 -8.75 -8.50 11.86
C MET A 467 -7.24 -8.46 11.66
N GLY A 468 -6.58 -9.58 11.96
CA GLY A 468 -5.14 -9.67 11.85
C GLY A 468 -4.68 -9.39 10.42
N GLY A 469 -3.84 -8.37 10.26
CA GLY A 469 -3.22 -8.03 8.98
C GLY A 469 -2.33 -9.15 8.46
N LEU A 470 -2.15 -9.22 7.13
CA LEU A 470 -1.14 -10.03 6.45
C LEU A 470 -0.94 -11.48 6.97
N GLY A 471 -1.98 -12.31 6.89
CA GLY A 471 -1.90 -13.75 7.11
C GLY A 471 -2.09 -14.21 8.56
N LEU A 472 -2.48 -13.30 9.45
CA LEU A 472 -2.91 -13.62 10.80
C LEU A 472 -4.39 -14.02 10.80
N VAL A 473 -4.70 -15.24 11.26
CA VAL A 473 -6.09 -15.73 11.40
C VAL A 473 -6.62 -15.34 12.78
N SER A 474 -6.91 -14.06 12.96
CA SER A 474 -7.56 -13.55 14.16
C SER A 474 -8.57 -12.49 13.81
N VAL A 475 -9.81 -12.66 14.29
CA VAL A 475 -10.83 -11.62 14.28
C VAL A 475 -11.19 -11.33 15.74
N SER A 476 -11.14 -10.06 16.13
CA SER A 476 -11.59 -9.55 17.42
C SER A 476 -12.72 -8.58 17.18
N ILE A 477 -13.78 -8.70 17.97
CA ILE A 477 -14.87 -7.74 17.99
C ILE A 477 -15.03 -7.23 19.41
N GLN A 478 -14.99 -5.91 19.58
CA GLN A 478 -15.19 -5.26 20.87
C GLN A 478 -16.40 -4.32 20.80
N ARG A 479 -17.44 -4.64 21.57
CA ARG A 479 -18.62 -3.80 21.71
C ARG A 479 -18.42 -2.71 22.75
N SER A 480 -18.79 -1.49 22.39
CA SER A 480 -18.88 -0.32 23.26
C SER A 480 -20.29 0.24 23.23
N GLN A 481 -20.82 0.60 24.39
CA GLN A 481 -22.11 1.30 24.50
C GLN A 481 -21.85 2.79 24.63
N MET A 482 -22.64 3.60 23.92
CA MET A 482 -22.61 5.05 24.08
C MET A 482 -23.28 5.44 25.41
N PRO A 483 -22.84 6.54 26.05
CA PRO A 483 -23.54 7.07 27.21
C PRO A 483 -24.98 7.45 26.88
N ASP A 484 -25.93 7.19 27.79
CA ASP A 484 -27.37 7.48 27.61
C ASP A 484 -27.70 8.98 27.49
N GLU A 485 -26.80 9.85 27.95
CA GLU A 485 -26.98 11.29 27.88
C GLU A 485 -26.92 11.77 26.42
N ALA A 486 -27.63 12.84 26.08
CA ALA A 486 -27.42 13.54 24.81
C ALA A 486 -26.79 14.89 25.17
N PRO A 487 -25.54 15.15 24.75
CA PRO A 487 -24.89 16.40 25.07
C PRO A 487 -25.56 17.51 24.25
N GLU A 488 -25.62 18.70 24.82
CA GLU A 488 -26.00 19.89 24.06
C GLU A 488 -24.86 20.20 23.09
N LEU A 489 -25.20 20.56 21.85
CA LEU A 489 -24.21 20.98 20.88
C LEU A 489 -23.90 22.46 21.12
N GLU A 490 -22.65 22.77 21.47
CA GLU A 490 -22.19 24.12 21.71
C GLU A 490 -20.90 24.36 20.92
N ILE A 491 -20.81 25.44 20.14
CA ILE A 491 -19.57 25.78 19.42
C ILE A 491 -18.57 26.36 20.44
N PRO A 492 -17.41 25.71 20.68
CA PRO A 492 -16.44 26.18 21.67
C PRO A 492 -15.78 27.52 21.30
N GLU A 493 -15.24 28.22 22.30
CA GLU A 493 -14.42 29.42 22.06
C GLU A 493 -13.18 29.06 21.19
N GLY A 494 -13.13 29.58 19.96
CA GLY A 494 -12.05 29.30 19.00
C GLY A 494 -12.44 28.40 17.83
N ALA A 495 -13.64 27.81 17.86
CA ALA A 495 -14.25 27.03 16.77
C ALA A 495 -15.31 27.83 15.98
N GLU A 496 -15.39 29.14 16.24
CA GLU A 496 -16.26 30.07 15.48
C GLU A 496 -15.83 30.09 14.00
N THR A 497 -16.79 30.10 13.08
CA THR A 497 -16.50 30.20 11.64
C THR A 497 -15.63 31.45 11.39
N PRO A 498 -14.41 31.29 10.85
CA PRO A 498 -13.51 32.41 10.62
C PRO A 498 -14.16 33.44 9.69
N GLU A 499 -13.92 34.75 9.92
CA GLU A 499 -14.29 35.79 8.94
C GLU A 499 -13.50 35.67 7.61
N SER A 500 -12.49 34.81 7.55
CA SER A 500 -11.74 34.54 6.33
C SER A 500 -12.62 33.80 5.34
N THR A 501 -12.64 34.29 4.10
CA THR A 501 -13.27 33.54 3.00
C THR A 501 -12.39 32.33 2.66
N ILE A 502 -13.03 31.18 2.45
CA ILE A 502 -12.40 30.00 1.84
C ILE A 502 -11.74 30.48 0.53
N PRO A 503 -10.48 30.14 0.24
CA PRO A 503 -9.87 30.50 -1.03
C PRO A 503 -10.79 30.08 -2.18
N PRO A 504 -11.06 30.93 -3.19
CA PRO A 504 -12.00 30.58 -4.27
C PRO A 504 -11.64 29.30 -5.03
N GLU A 505 -10.36 28.91 -4.99
CA GLU A 505 -9.83 27.69 -5.60
C GLU A 505 -10.06 26.45 -4.72
N GLN A 506 -10.48 26.61 -3.47
CA GLN A 506 -10.80 25.54 -2.51
C GLN A 506 -12.29 25.52 -2.13
N GLU A 507 -13.10 26.40 -2.74
CA GLU A 507 -14.54 26.48 -2.49
C GLU A 507 -15.24 25.34 -3.24
N VAL A 508 -15.89 24.45 -2.48
CA VAL A 508 -16.66 23.32 -3.00
C VAL A 508 -18.14 23.68 -3.04
N GLU A 509 -18.74 23.78 -4.22
CA GLU A 509 -20.19 24.03 -4.32
C GLU A 509 -20.99 22.78 -3.90
N PRO A 510 -22.17 22.93 -3.25
CA PRO A 510 -22.95 21.77 -2.82
C PRO A 510 -23.31 20.81 -3.96
N GLY A 511 -22.90 19.54 -3.82
CA GLY A 511 -23.08 18.48 -4.80
C GLY A 511 -22.06 18.47 -5.94
N GLU A 512 -21.05 19.35 -5.90
CA GLU A 512 -19.93 19.36 -6.83
C GLU A 512 -18.63 19.07 -6.08
N GLY A 513 -17.88 18.03 -6.45
CA GLY A 513 -16.58 17.74 -5.84
C GLY A 513 -15.48 18.69 -6.31
N LEU A 514 -14.44 18.87 -5.49
CA LEU A 514 -13.30 19.72 -5.85
C LEU A 514 -12.52 19.13 -7.04
N PRO A 515 -12.37 19.86 -8.16
CA PRO A 515 -11.62 19.38 -9.32
C PRO A 515 -10.15 19.06 -8.98
N ASP A 516 -9.60 17.98 -9.57
CA ASP A 516 -8.22 17.54 -9.29
C ASP A 516 -7.16 18.62 -9.54
N GLU A 517 -7.42 19.55 -10.48
CA GLU A 517 -6.53 20.67 -10.83
C GLU A 517 -6.52 21.81 -9.80
N ASP A 518 -7.59 21.89 -9.00
CA ASP A 518 -7.78 22.86 -7.92
C ASP A 518 -7.43 22.24 -6.55
N ARG A 519 -7.26 20.92 -6.46
CA ARG A 519 -6.82 20.23 -5.25
C ARG A 519 -5.37 20.56 -4.90
N VAL A 520 -5.07 20.59 -3.60
CA VAL A 520 -3.69 20.81 -3.13
C VAL A 520 -2.86 19.55 -3.36
N THR A 521 -1.91 19.62 -4.29
CA THR A 521 -0.93 18.54 -4.57
C THR A 521 0.43 18.84 -3.92
N PRO A 522 1.26 17.82 -3.60
CA PRO A 522 2.63 18.06 -3.15
C PRO A 522 3.40 18.89 -4.19
N THR A 523 4.02 20.00 -3.76
CA THR A 523 4.84 20.82 -4.67
C THR A 523 6.16 20.11 -5.00
N ASP A 524 6.32 19.74 -6.28
CA ASP A 524 7.49 19.22 -6.99
C ASP A 524 8.42 18.20 -6.26
N PRO A 525 8.66 17.01 -6.85
CA PRO A 525 9.68 16.10 -6.34
C PRO A 525 11.04 16.82 -6.34
N VAL A 526 11.70 16.89 -5.19
CA VAL A 526 13.09 17.34 -5.12
C VAL A 526 13.98 16.27 -5.76
N SER A 527 14.07 16.31 -7.08
CA SER A 527 15.20 15.85 -7.87
C SER A 527 15.24 16.70 -9.13
N PRO A 528 16.26 17.58 -9.29
CA PRO A 528 16.34 18.36 -10.52
C PRO A 528 16.53 17.37 -11.67
N LEU A 529 15.66 17.44 -12.68
CA LEU A 529 15.95 16.93 -14.01
C LEU A 529 17.36 17.43 -14.37
N PRO A 530 18.31 16.57 -14.78
CA PRO A 530 19.57 17.08 -15.30
C PRO A 530 19.25 17.94 -16.50
N ALA A 531 19.47 19.24 -16.36
CA ALA A 531 19.38 20.20 -17.45
C ALA A 531 20.15 19.62 -18.64
N SER A 532 19.47 19.45 -19.77
CA SER A 532 20.14 19.14 -21.01
C SER A 532 21.04 20.32 -21.34
N ASP A 533 22.34 20.18 -21.11
CA ASP A 533 23.36 21.00 -21.76
C ASP A 533 23.35 20.65 -23.26
N GLY A 534 22.32 21.15 -23.94
CA GLY A 534 22.29 21.29 -25.38
C GLY A 534 23.20 22.44 -25.74
N GLY A 535 24.49 22.16 -25.87
CA GLY A 535 25.44 23.08 -26.48
C GLY A 535 24.97 23.42 -27.90
N GLU A 536 24.60 24.68 -28.11
CA GLU A 536 24.63 25.31 -29.42
C GLU A 536 26.09 25.53 -29.84
N GLY A 537 26.31 25.48 -31.16
CA GLY A 537 27.61 25.54 -31.83
C GLY A 537 28.28 26.91 -31.87
#